data_AF-A0A4V1LYS2-F1
#
_entry.id   AF-A0A4V1LYS2-F1
#
_cell.length_a   1.000
_cell.length_b   1.000
_cell.length_c   1.000
_cell.angle_alpha   90.00
_cell.angle_beta   90.00
_cell.angle_gamma   90.00
#
_symmetry.space_group_name_H-M   'P 1'
#
loop_
_entity.id
_entity.type
_entity.pdbx_description
1 polymer ?
#
loop_
_entity_poly.entity_id
_entity_poly.type
_entity_poly.pdbx_seq_one_letter_code
_entity_poly.pdbx_strand_id
1 'polypeptide(L)'
;MERKKVLEMYDKYKDENEDYSNESKILYLKFLLSLNTNIYDIYLELMNIYFQEENFKEGSIIIEKAYKKILNDEFNNVLPLTLNYQELYNRSIFRVFYNYADILWILDKKNEALSLFKKLIEMHPNDNIGARYAICGILEGYASSNHIWNEYNQNIDNWFRENIVKYTKKEEYVFLQEYVNVNAYEFFKS
;
A
#
# COMPACT_ATOMS: atom_id res chain seq x y z
N MET A 1 24.20 0.90 -13.23
CA MET A 1 24.40 -0.48 -12.71
C MET A 1 23.20 -1.31 -13.14
N GLU A 2 23.37 -2.58 -13.47
CA GLU A 2 22.26 -3.45 -13.90
C GLU A 2 21.29 -3.70 -12.73
N ARG A 3 19.97 -3.61 -12.96
CA ARG A 3 18.92 -3.82 -11.94
C ARG A 3 19.13 -5.08 -11.11
N LYS A 4 19.56 -6.17 -11.76
CA LYS A 4 19.84 -7.45 -11.12
C LYS A 4 20.87 -7.34 -10.00
N LYS A 5 21.95 -6.56 -10.20
CA LYS A 5 22.99 -6.36 -9.17
C LYS A 5 22.47 -5.58 -7.98
N VAL A 6 21.61 -4.58 -8.20
CA VAL A 6 20.97 -3.84 -7.10
C VAL A 6 20.04 -4.76 -6.31
N LEU A 7 19.33 -5.66 -6.99
CA LEU A 7 18.47 -6.66 -6.35
C LEU A 7 19.28 -7.64 -5.50
N GLU A 8 20.38 -8.17 -6.02
CA GLU A 8 21.29 -9.04 -5.26
C GLU A 8 21.84 -8.34 -4.00
N MET A 9 22.18 -7.06 -4.11
CA MET A 9 22.61 -6.25 -2.95
C MET A 9 21.48 -6.04 -1.93
N TYR A 10 20.25 -5.82 -2.41
CA TYR A 10 19.09 -5.66 -1.54
C TYR A 10 18.71 -6.98 -0.84
N ASP A 11 18.76 -8.10 -1.56
CA ASP A 11 18.51 -9.43 -0.99
C ASP A 11 19.54 -9.75 0.09
N LYS A 12 20.83 -9.50 -0.18
CA LYS A 12 21.88 -9.63 0.82
C LYS A 12 21.64 -8.75 2.04
N TYR A 13 21.22 -7.49 1.84
CA TYR A 13 20.85 -6.61 2.95
C TYR A 13 19.70 -7.20 3.78
N LYS A 14 18.68 -7.77 3.15
CA LYS A 14 17.58 -8.38 3.88
C LYS A 14 18.03 -9.53 4.79
N ASP A 15 19.02 -10.31 4.34
CA ASP A 15 19.55 -11.45 5.09
C ASP A 15 20.48 -11.02 6.24
N GLU A 16 21.12 -9.85 6.15
CA GLU A 16 22.20 -9.45 7.07
C GLU A 16 21.87 -8.24 7.96
N ASN A 17 20.74 -7.53 7.75
CA ASN A 17 20.51 -6.25 8.42
C ASN A 17 20.06 -6.34 9.88
N GLU A 18 19.81 -7.53 10.44
CA GLU A 18 19.28 -7.66 11.80
C GLU A 18 20.15 -6.92 12.84
N ASP A 19 21.47 -6.99 12.70
CA ASP A 19 22.43 -6.35 13.60
C ASP A 19 22.72 -4.87 13.28
N TYR A 20 22.14 -4.33 12.19
CA TYR A 20 22.45 -2.97 11.75
C TYR A 20 21.67 -1.94 12.57
N SER A 21 22.32 -0.83 12.94
CA SER A 21 21.59 0.34 13.45
C SER A 21 20.65 0.90 12.38
N ASN A 22 19.55 1.52 12.78
CA ASN A 22 18.64 2.19 11.84
C ASN A 22 19.36 3.22 10.97
N GLU A 23 20.32 3.98 11.52
CA GLU A 23 21.15 4.91 10.75
C GLU A 23 21.91 4.19 9.61
N SER A 24 22.51 3.03 9.91
CA SER A 24 23.21 2.21 8.91
C SER A 24 22.25 1.66 7.86
N LYS A 25 21.06 1.20 8.27
CA LYS A 25 20.00 0.75 7.37
C LYS A 25 19.56 1.86 6.42
N ILE A 26 19.26 3.04 6.96
CA ILE A 26 18.86 4.22 6.18
C ILE A 26 19.94 4.61 5.18
N LEU A 27 21.21 4.67 5.61
CA LEU A 27 22.33 5.03 4.75
C LEU A 27 22.48 4.02 3.60
N TYR A 28 22.41 2.73 3.90
CA TYR A 28 22.54 1.67 2.90
C TYR A 28 21.38 1.68 1.88
N LEU A 29 20.13 1.76 2.36
CA LEU A 29 18.96 1.80 1.49
C LEU A 29 18.94 3.06 0.61
N LYS A 30 19.33 4.22 1.15
CA LYS A 30 19.52 5.44 0.35
C LYS A 30 20.60 5.28 -0.70
N PHE A 31 21.70 4.60 -0.39
CA PHE A 31 22.71 4.25 -1.36
C PHE A 31 22.12 3.36 -2.47
N LEU A 32 21.36 2.32 -2.16
CA LEU A 32 20.70 1.49 -3.19
C LEU A 32 19.76 2.30 -4.09
N LEU A 33 18.98 3.23 -3.52
CA LEU A 33 18.11 4.13 -4.30
C LEU A 33 18.91 5.07 -5.21
N SER A 34 20.09 5.51 -4.79
CA SER A 34 20.96 6.37 -5.61
C SER A 34 21.46 5.69 -6.89
N LEU A 35 21.37 4.36 -6.97
CA LEU A 35 21.75 3.55 -8.14
C LEU A 35 20.64 3.52 -9.21
N ASN A 36 19.60 4.35 -9.05
CA ASN A 36 18.43 4.50 -9.92
C ASN A 36 17.71 3.17 -10.22
N THR A 37 17.41 2.43 -9.16
CA THR A 37 16.68 1.18 -9.23
C THR A 37 15.18 1.40 -9.18
N ASN A 38 14.40 0.51 -9.83
CA ASN A 38 12.95 0.45 -9.68
C ASN A 38 12.52 -0.64 -8.67
N ILE A 39 13.37 -0.97 -7.70
CA ILE A 39 13.02 -1.88 -6.60
C ILE A 39 12.26 -1.08 -5.54
N TYR A 40 10.94 -1.09 -5.60
CA TYR A 40 10.10 -0.24 -4.75
C TYR A 40 10.03 -0.71 -3.28
N ASP A 41 10.35 -1.98 -3.00
CA ASP A 41 10.45 -2.48 -1.63
C ASP A 41 11.51 -1.72 -0.81
N ILE A 42 12.54 -1.15 -1.43
CA ILE A 42 13.53 -0.30 -0.74
C ILE A 42 12.87 0.98 -0.19
N TYR A 43 11.92 1.58 -0.92
CA TYR A 43 11.19 2.74 -0.42
C TYR A 43 10.25 2.38 0.73
N LEU A 44 9.58 1.23 0.64
CA LEU A 44 8.73 0.72 1.71
C LEU A 44 9.54 0.47 2.99
N GLU A 45 10.70 -0.16 2.86
CA GLU A 45 11.61 -0.42 3.99
C GLU A 45 12.09 0.88 4.64
N LEU A 46 12.53 1.87 3.83
CA LEU A 46 12.92 3.18 4.35
C LEU A 46 11.78 3.88 5.09
N MET A 47 10.56 3.84 4.54
CA MET A 47 9.39 4.44 5.15
C MET A 47 9.06 3.76 6.49
N ASN A 48 9.14 2.43 6.56
CA ASN A 48 8.93 1.67 7.79
C ASN A 48 9.95 2.05 8.87
N ILE A 49 11.24 2.13 8.53
CA ILE A 49 12.28 2.54 9.49
C ILE A 49 12.00 3.95 10.01
N TYR A 50 11.66 4.90 9.13
CA TYR A 50 11.32 6.26 9.55
C TYR A 50 10.10 6.30 10.48
N PHE A 51 9.08 5.48 10.21
CA PHE A 51 7.89 5.41 11.07
C PHE A 51 8.19 4.76 12.43
N GLN A 52 9.07 3.76 12.47
CA GLN A 52 9.56 3.17 13.73
C GLN A 52 10.33 4.17 14.59
N GLU A 53 11.01 5.14 13.96
CA GLU A 53 11.69 6.25 14.63
C GLU A 53 10.78 7.46 14.90
N GLU A 54 9.46 7.30 14.72
CA GLU A 54 8.46 8.38 14.84
C GLU A 54 8.71 9.59 13.91
N ASN A 55 9.59 9.42 12.91
CA ASN A 55 9.88 10.41 11.89
C ASN A 55 8.88 10.30 10.72
N PHE A 56 7.60 10.48 11.04
CA PHE A 56 6.49 10.33 10.09
C PHE A 56 6.61 11.26 8.87
N LYS A 57 7.22 12.43 9.05
CA LYS A 57 7.44 13.39 7.95
C LYS A 57 8.36 12.80 6.88
N GLU A 58 9.53 12.29 7.26
CA GLU A 58 10.46 11.70 6.30
C GLU A 58 9.90 10.43 5.67
N GLY A 59 9.24 9.56 6.45
CA GLY A 59 8.58 8.37 5.89
C GLY A 59 7.50 8.73 4.85
N SER A 60 6.74 9.81 5.10
CA SER A 60 5.75 10.32 4.15
C SER A 60 6.38 10.84 2.85
N ILE A 61 7.50 11.56 2.96
CA ILE A 61 8.24 12.05 1.79
C ILE A 61 8.78 10.88 0.97
N ILE A 62 9.29 9.83 1.62
CA ILE A 62 9.81 8.64 0.95
C ILE A 62 8.71 7.93 0.14
N ILE A 63 7.53 7.72 0.72
CA ILE A 63 6.47 7.01 -0.01
C ILE A 63 5.85 7.86 -1.12
N GLU A 64 5.72 9.18 -0.92
CA GLU A 64 5.27 10.09 -1.97
C GLU A 64 6.25 10.10 -3.14
N LYS A 65 7.56 10.09 -2.85
CA LYS A 65 8.60 9.96 -3.88
C LYS A 65 8.48 8.64 -4.63
N ALA A 66 8.22 7.53 -3.94
CA ALA A 66 8.02 6.23 -4.56
C ALA A 66 6.78 6.23 -5.47
N TYR A 67 5.66 6.76 -5.00
CA TYR A 67 4.42 6.91 -5.76
C TYR A 67 4.63 7.69 -7.06
N LYS A 68 5.27 8.87 -6.98
CA LYS A 68 5.58 9.70 -8.16
C LYS A 68 6.53 8.99 -9.13
N LYS A 69 7.54 8.27 -8.62
CA LYS A 69 8.48 7.52 -9.46
C LYS A 69 7.78 6.39 -10.21
N ILE A 70 6.91 5.61 -9.54
CA ILE A 70 6.12 4.56 -10.20
C ILE A 70 5.23 5.15 -11.28
N LEU A 71 4.48 6.22 -10.97
CA LEU A 71 3.62 6.88 -11.95
C LEU A 71 4.40 7.29 -13.20
N ASN A 72 5.56 7.91 -13.02
CA ASN A 72 6.38 8.37 -14.13
C ASN A 72 7.00 7.20 -14.92
N ASP A 73 7.70 6.30 -14.23
CA ASP A 73 8.60 5.32 -14.86
C ASP A 73 7.84 4.10 -15.41
N GLU A 74 6.76 3.68 -14.74
CA GLU A 74 6.02 2.46 -15.09
C GLU A 74 4.76 2.79 -15.91
N PHE A 75 4.16 3.95 -15.68
CA PHE A 75 2.80 4.25 -16.14
C PHE A 75 2.64 5.54 -16.95
N ASN A 76 3.73 6.23 -17.31
CA ASN A 76 3.68 7.50 -18.07
C ASN A 76 2.68 8.52 -17.47
N ASN A 77 2.61 8.60 -16.15
CA ASN A 77 1.70 9.42 -15.35
C ASN A 77 0.20 9.09 -15.47
N VAL A 78 -0.16 7.92 -16.01
CA VAL A 78 -1.55 7.47 -16.14
C VAL A 78 -1.70 6.07 -15.58
N LEU A 79 -2.42 5.92 -14.46
CA LEU A 79 -2.66 4.63 -13.84
C LEU A 79 -3.29 3.62 -14.82
N PRO A 80 -2.82 2.36 -14.84
CA PRO A 80 -3.38 1.34 -15.71
C PRO A 80 -4.81 0.98 -15.26
N LEU A 81 -5.60 0.44 -16.18
CA LEU A 81 -6.94 -0.08 -15.86
C LEU A 81 -6.85 -1.37 -15.03
N THR A 82 -5.83 -2.19 -15.28
CA THR A 82 -5.60 -3.48 -14.61
C THR A 82 -4.11 -3.66 -14.36
N LEU A 83 -3.74 -4.25 -13.23
CA LEU A 83 -2.36 -4.61 -12.92
C LEU A 83 -2.32 -5.99 -12.24
N ASN A 84 -1.55 -6.93 -12.80
CA ASN A 84 -1.51 -8.29 -12.31
C ASN A 84 -0.81 -8.37 -10.94
N TYR A 85 -1.58 -8.54 -9.86
CA TYR A 85 -1.05 -8.65 -8.49
C TYR A 85 -0.15 -9.89 -8.28
N GLN A 86 -0.34 -10.96 -9.07
CA GLN A 86 0.44 -12.19 -8.87
C GLN A 86 1.90 -12.04 -9.31
N GLU A 87 2.20 -11.06 -10.16
CA GLU A 87 3.57 -10.69 -10.46
C GLU A 87 4.23 -10.06 -9.24
N LEU A 88 5.29 -10.69 -8.75
CA LEU A 88 6.01 -10.28 -7.54
C LEU A 88 6.37 -8.79 -7.56
N TYR A 89 6.76 -8.28 -8.72
CA TYR A 89 7.10 -6.88 -8.91
C TYR A 89 5.94 -5.93 -8.64
N ASN A 90 4.76 -6.24 -9.15
CA ASN A 90 3.58 -5.41 -9.03
C ASN A 90 3.08 -5.32 -7.59
N ARG A 91 3.34 -6.33 -6.75
CA ARG A 91 2.98 -6.31 -5.32
C ARG A 91 3.59 -5.11 -4.60
N SER A 92 4.83 -4.75 -4.92
CA SER A 92 5.49 -3.58 -4.36
C SER A 92 4.82 -2.27 -4.79
N ILE A 93 4.34 -2.19 -6.03
CA ILE A 93 3.56 -1.05 -6.54
C ILE A 93 2.25 -0.90 -5.77
N PHE A 94 1.47 -1.98 -5.63
CA PHE A 94 0.22 -1.95 -4.84
C PHE A 94 0.46 -1.49 -3.41
N ARG A 95 1.52 -1.99 -2.76
CA ARG A 95 1.89 -1.58 -1.39
C ARG A 95 2.28 -0.10 -1.32
N VAL A 96 3.06 0.41 -2.28
CA VAL A 96 3.40 1.84 -2.30
C VAL A 96 2.16 2.71 -2.43
N PHE A 97 1.26 2.35 -3.33
CA PHE A 97 0.03 3.13 -3.55
C PHE A 97 -0.90 3.06 -2.34
N TYR A 98 -1.05 1.89 -1.72
CA TYR A 98 -1.82 1.75 -0.49
C TYR A 98 -1.26 2.63 0.63
N ASN A 99 0.06 2.58 0.87
CA ASN A 99 0.68 3.39 1.92
C ASN A 99 0.58 4.90 1.62
N TYR A 100 0.72 5.30 0.35
CA TYR A 100 0.52 6.70 -0.01
C TYR A 100 -0.94 7.14 0.20
N ALA A 101 -1.91 6.30 -0.17
CA ALA A 101 -3.32 6.56 0.11
C ALA A 101 -3.63 6.68 1.61
N ASP A 102 -3.01 5.84 2.44
CA ASP A 102 -3.15 5.92 3.89
C ASP A 102 -2.54 7.20 4.47
N ILE A 103 -1.42 7.68 3.91
CA ILE A 103 -0.84 8.97 4.29
C ILE A 103 -1.74 10.13 3.89
N LEU A 104 -2.34 10.10 2.69
CA LEU A 104 -3.34 11.09 2.29
C LEU A 104 -4.51 11.10 3.29
N TRP A 105 -4.95 9.93 3.73
CA TRP A 105 -6.00 9.82 4.75
C TRP A 105 -5.58 10.42 6.10
N ILE A 106 -4.40 10.09 6.61
CA ILE A 106 -3.84 10.64 7.85
C ILE A 106 -3.74 12.18 7.80
N LEU A 107 -3.46 12.74 6.62
CA LEU A 107 -3.41 14.19 6.38
C LEU A 107 -4.79 14.83 6.12
N ASP A 108 -5.88 14.11 6.44
CA ASP A 108 -7.29 14.51 6.23
C ASP A 108 -7.66 14.80 4.76
N LYS A 109 -6.85 14.33 3.81
CA LYS A 109 -7.13 14.40 2.36
C LYS A 109 -8.00 13.23 1.92
N LYS A 110 -9.14 13.05 2.59
CA LYS A 110 -10.01 11.87 2.45
C LYS A 110 -10.47 11.59 1.02
N ASN A 111 -10.80 12.64 0.25
CA ASN A 111 -11.23 12.47 -1.14
C ASN A 111 -10.10 11.93 -2.05
N GLU A 112 -8.87 12.40 -1.85
CA GLU A 112 -7.70 11.92 -2.59
C GLU A 112 -7.39 10.46 -2.21
N ALA A 113 -7.43 10.15 -0.92
CA ALA A 113 -7.25 8.79 -0.40
C ALA A 113 -8.31 7.83 -0.96
N LEU A 114 -9.60 8.18 -0.90
CA LEU A 114 -10.70 7.40 -1.44
C LEU A 114 -10.53 7.13 -2.94
N SER A 115 -10.16 8.15 -3.71
CA SER A 115 -9.91 8.02 -5.14
C SER A 115 -8.82 6.98 -5.41
N LEU A 116 -7.70 7.04 -4.68
CA LEU A 116 -6.59 6.11 -4.86
C LEU A 116 -6.93 4.69 -4.39
N PHE A 117 -7.63 4.53 -3.27
CA PHE A 117 -8.09 3.20 -2.82
C PHE A 117 -9.08 2.57 -3.80
N LYS A 118 -9.99 3.35 -4.40
CA LYS A 118 -10.88 2.86 -5.46
C LYS A 118 -10.09 2.40 -6.67
N LYS A 119 -9.08 3.17 -7.10
CA LYS A 119 -8.19 2.77 -8.20
C LYS A 119 -7.45 1.47 -7.91
N LEU A 120 -7.05 1.22 -6.66
CA LEU A 120 -6.43 -0.06 -6.28
C LEU A 120 -7.39 -1.24 -6.48
N ILE A 121 -8.66 -1.07 -6.13
CA ILE A 121 -9.70 -2.09 -6.35
C ILE A 121 -9.98 -2.28 -7.84
N GLU A 122 -10.10 -1.19 -8.61
CA GLU A 122 -10.30 -1.27 -10.06
C GLU A 122 -9.16 -2.04 -10.75
N MET A 123 -7.91 -1.76 -10.37
CA MET A 123 -6.73 -2.43 -10.94
C MET A 123 -6.62 -3.91 -10.56
N HIS A 124 -7.14 -4.28 -9.38
CA HIS A 124 -7.12 -5.65 -8.86
C HIS A 124 -8.39 -5.93 -8.04
N PRO A 125 -9.48 -6.38 -8.69
CA PRO A 125 -10.78 -6.56 -8.03
C PRO A 125 -10.78 -7.60 -6.91
N ASN A 126 -9.84 -8.55 -6.87
CA ASN A 126 -9.76 -9.49 -5.75
C ASN A 126 -9.29 -8.82 -4.45
N ASP A 127 -8.80 -7.58 -4.52
CA ASP A 127 -8.43 -6.74 -3.38
C ASP A 127 -7.57 -7.46 -2.32
N ASN A 128 -6.52 -8.12 -2.80
CA ASN A 128 -5.55 -8.80 -1.93
C ASN A 128 -4.80 -7.84 -0.99
N ILE A 129 -4.81 -6.53 -1.30
CA ILE A 129 -4.15 -5.50 -0.50
C ILE A 129 -5.05 -4.95 0.61
N GLY A 130 -6.36 -5.22 0.57
CA GLY A 130 -7.32 -4.79 1.59
C GLY A 130 -7.76 -3.33 1.46
N ALA A 131 -7.73 -2.75 0.26
CA ALA A 131 -8.18 -1.38 0.01
C ALA A 131 -9.67 -1.18 0.35
N ARG A 132 -10.51 -2.22 0.25
CA ARG A 132 -11.93 -2.15 0.65
C ARG A 132 -12.11 -1.76 2.12
N TYR A 133 -11.20 -2.23 2.99
CA TYR A 133 -11.25 -1.93 4.42
C TYR A 133 -10.91 -0.47 4.68
N ALA A 134 -9.90 0.06 4.00
CA ALA A 134 -9.54 1.47 4.10
C ALA A 134 -10.68 2.38 3.62
N ILE A 135 -11.34 2.04 2.51
CA ILE A 135 -12.54 2.77 2.04
C ILE A 135 -13.64 2.76 3.12
N CYS A 136 -13.96 1.59 3.67
CA CYS A 136 -14.97 1.48 4.73
C CYS A 136 -14.58 2.30 5.97
N GLY A 137 -13.32 2.28 6.37
CA GLY A 137 -12.84 3.02 7.54
C GLY A 137 -12.93 4.53 7.36
N ILE A 138 -12.58 5.04 6.17
CA ILE A 138 -12.77 6.47 5.84
C ILE A 138 -14.25 6.85 5.96
N LEU A 139 -15.14 6.00 5.44
CA LEU A 139 -16.59 6.25 5.46
C LEU A 139 -17.20 6.20 6.86
N GLU A 140 -16.70 5.31 7.72
CA GLU A 140 -17.08 5.21 9.14
C GLU A 140 -16.41 6.29 10.01
N GLY A 141 -15.54 7.12 9.43
CA GLY A 141 -14.95 8.28 10.11
C GLY A 141 -13.69 7.98 10.92
N TYR A 142 -13.01 6.86 10.67
CA TYR A 142 -11.72 6.56 11.27
C TYR A 142 -10.64 7.56 10.79
N ALA A 143 -9.56 7.66 11.57
CA ALA A 143 -8.45 8.57 11.27
C ALA A 143 -7.36 7.94 10.39
N SER A 144 -7.22 6.61 10.38
CA SER A 144 -6.22 5.89 9.57
C SER A 144 -6.50 4.40 9.51
N SER A 145 -5.83 3.70 8.59
CA SER A 145 -5.95 2.24 8.48
C SER A 145 -5.45 1.52 9.74
N ASN A 146 -4.43 2.05 10.42
CA ASN A 146 -3.90 1.48 11.66
C ASN A 146 -4.95 1.35 12.76
N HIS A 147 -5.90 2.29 12.88
CA HIS A 147 -6.99 2.17 13.85
C HIS A 147 -7.87 0.95 13.56
N ILE A 148 -8.22 0.74 12.29
CA ILE A 148 -9.01 -0.43 11.87
C ILE A 148 -8.25 -1.72 12.16
N TRP A 149 -6.98 -1.80 11.74
CA TRP A 149 -6.19 -3.02 11.88
C TRP A 149 -5.95 -3.34 13.36
N ASN A 150 -5.73 -2.35 14.22
CA ASN A 150 -5.56 -2.57 15.65
C ASN A 150 -6.86 -3.04 16.33
N GLU A 151 -8.01 -2.49 15.95
CA GLU A 151 -9.29 -2.84 16.56
C GLU A 151 -9.87 -4.17 16.04
N TYR A 152 -9.70 -4.46 14.75
CA TYR A 152 -10.43 -5.53 14.07
C TYR A 152 -9.53 -6.56 13.39
N ASN A 153 -8.22 -6.63 13.63
CA ASN A 153 -7.30 -7.53 12.91
C ASN A 153 -7.85 -8.95 12.67
N GLN A 154 -8.39 -9.56 13.73
CA GLN A 154 -8.88 -10.95 13.70
C GLN A 154 -10.30 -11.10 13.13
N ASN A 155 -11.00 -10.00 12.90
CA ASN A 155 -12.41 -9.99 12.53
C ASN A 155 -12.76 -8.91 11.48
N ILE A 156 -11.76 -8.43 10.71
CA ILE A 156 -11.90 -7.28 9.83
C ILE A 156 -12.92 -7.53 8.71
N ASP A 157 -13.03 -8.77 8.24
CA ASP A 157 -14.04 -9.18 7.27
C ASP A 157 -15.46 -8.99 7.81
N ASN A 158 -15.73 -9.37 9.07
CA ASN A 158 -17.08 -9.21 9.63
C ASN A 158 -17.37 -7.75 9.93
N TRP A 159 -16.40 -7.02 10.51
CA TRP A 159 -16.51 -5.57 10.69
C TRP A 159 -16.84 -4.86 9.37
N PHE A 160 -16.14 -5.21 8.29
CA PHE A 160 -16.38 -4.65 6.97
C PHE A 160 -17.81 -4.94 6.50
N ARG A 161 -18.25 -6.21 6.56
CA ARG A 161 -19.60 -6.63 6.13
C ARG A 161 -20.69 -5.88 6.88
N GLU A 162 -20.55 -5.71 8.20
CA GLU A 162 -21.54 -5.01 9.02
C GLU A 162 -21.64 -3.52 8.70
N ASN A 163 -20.51 -2.88 8.42
CA ASN A 163 -20.45 -1.43 8.26
C ASN A 163 -20.67 -0.97 6.82
N ILE A 164 -20.14 -1.69 5.84
CA ILE A 164 -20.16 -1.21 4.45
C ILE A 164 -21.57 -1.16 3.85
N VAL A 165 -22.47 -2.04 4.30
CA VAL A 165 -23.86 -2.15 3.79
C VAL A 165 -24.59 -0.81 3.84
N LYS A 166 -24.30 0.05 4.84
CA LYS A 166 -24.89 1.39 4.99
C LYS A 166 -24.57 2.29 3.78
N TYR A 167 -23.39 2.13 3.18
CA TYR A 167 -22.87 2.98 2.11
C TYR A 167 -23.14 2.44 0.71
N THR A 168 -23.33 1.13 0.58
CA THR A 168 -23.53 0.48 -0.73
C THR A 168 -24.81 0.89 -1.46
N LYS A 169 -25.71 1.67 -0.83
CA LYS A 169 -26.87 2.29 -1.49
C LYS A 169 -26.50 3.49 -2.36
N LYS A 170 -25.31 4.07 -2.14
CA LYS A 170 -24.80 5.20 -2.92
C LYS A 170 -24.10 4.63 -4.17
N GLU A 171 -24.40 5.22 -5.32
CA GLU A 171 -23.83 4.81 -6.61
C GLU A 171 -22.30 4.71 -6.58
N GLU A 172 -21.65 5.66 -5.91
CA GLU A 172 -20.18 5.72 -5.77
C GLU A 172 -19.56 4.54 -5.00
N TYR A 173 -20.35 3.75 -4.27
CA TYR A 173 -19.88 2.64 -3.41
C TYR A 173 -20.65 1.34 -3.65
N VAL A 174 -21.52 1.27 -4.66
CA VAL A 174 -22.34 0.08 -4.93
C VAL A 174 -21.49 -1.15 -5.26
N PHE A 175 -20.34 -0.95 -5.92
CA PHE A 175 -19.40 -2.02 -6.25
C PHE A 175 -18.88 -2.78 -5.01
N LEU A 176 -18.90 -2.15 -3.83
CA LEU A 176 -18.46 -2.81 -2.60
C LEU A 176 -19.41 -3.91 -2.10
N GLN A 177 -20.64 -4.00 -2.65
CA GLN A 177 -21.57 -5.10 -2.34
C GLN A 177 -21.01 -6.46 -2.73
N GLU A 178 -20.18 -6.51 -3.77
CA GLU A 178 -19.58 -7.75 -4.26
C GLU A 178 -18.75 -8.41 -3.15
N TYR A 179 -18.11 -7.62 -2.28
CA TYR A 179 -17.27 -8.11 -1.18
C TYR A 179 -18.04 -8.51 0.07
N VAL A 180 -19.33 -8.18 0.18
CA VAL A 180 -20.14 -8.53 1.36
C VAL A 180 -20.50 -10.02 1.33
N ASN A 181 -20.83 -10.53 0.15
CA ASN A 181 -21.47 -11.84 -0.04
C ASN A 181 -20.48 -12.98 -0.31
N VAL A 182 -19.19 -12.71 -0.44
CA VAL A 182 -18.21 -13.76 -0.73
C VAL A 182 -17.82 -14.49 0.55
N ASN A 183 -18.08 -15.80 0.58
CA ASN A 183 -17.49 -16.69 1.57
C ASN A 183 -15.96 -16.61 1.45
N ALA A 184 -15.26 -16.43 2.57
CA ALA A 184 -13.80 -16.31 2.63
C ALA A 184 -13.03 -17.46 1.94
N TYR A 185 -13.70 -18.56 1.60
CA TYR A 185 -13.15 -19.73 0.92
C TYR A 185 -13.08 -19.64 -0.61
N GLU A 186 -13.80 -18.74 -1.28
CA GLU A 186 -13.83 -18.70 -2.76
C GLU A 186 -12.72 -17.82 -3.37
N PHE A 187 -12.15 -16.87 -2.62
CA PHE A 187 -11.09 -15.98 -3.10
C PHE A 187 -9.71 -16.60 -3.21
N PHE A 188 -9.43 -17.69 -2.49
CA PHE A 188 -8.10 -18.36 -2.52
C PHE A 188 -7.95 -19.38 -3.67
N LYS A 189 -8.91 -19.46 -4.60
CA LYS A 189 -8.94 -20.46 -5.68
C LYS A 189 -8.67 -19.94 -7.10
N SER A 190 -8.29 -18.68 -7.30
CA SER A 190 -7.92 -18.15 -8.63
C SER A 190 -6.50 -17.61 -8.69
#